data_AF-A0A4Y8KM50-F1
#
_entry.id   AF-A0A4Y8KM50-F1
#
_cell.length_a   1.000
_cell.length_b   1.000
_cell.length_c   1.000
_cell.angle_alpha   90.00
_cell.angle_beta   90.00
_cell.angle_gamma   90.00
#
_symmetry.space_group_name_H-M   'P 1'
#
loop_
_entity.id
_entity.type
_entity.pdbx_description
1 polymer ?
#
loop_
_entity_poly.entity_id
_entity_poly.type
_entity_poly.pdbx_seq_one_letter_code
_entity_poly.pdbx_strand_id
1 'polypeptide(L)' 'MADEYVAAWLTLSVHSSGDAVGLTAAFSHALGEADTSCNVLAGCCHDHILVAACDREHAINVLHRLRASP' A
#
# COMPACT_ATOMS: atom_id res chain seq x y z
N MET A 1 8.84 15.31 22.51
CA MET A 1 7.40 15.24 22.23
C MET A 1 7.23 14.18 21.16
N ALA A 2 6.36 13.20 21.36
CA ALA A 2 6.06 12.25 20.29
C ALA A 2 5.05 12.93 19.38
N ASP A 3 5.44 13.27 18.16
CA ASP A 3 4.50 13.77 17.16
C ASP A 3 3.47 12.67 16.89
N GLU A 4 2.19 13.00 17.04
CA GLU A 4 1.08 12.09 16.81
C GLU A 4 0.91 11.90 15.29
N TYR A 5 1.24 10.71 14.78
CA TYR A 5 1.11 10.38 13.37
C TYR A 5 -0.26 9.78 13.07
N VAL A 6 -1.10 10.53 12.35
CA VAL A 6 -2.42 10.06 11.89
C VAL A 6 -2.29 9.40 10.53
N ALA A 7 -2.48 8.09 10.49
CA ALA A 7 -2.38 7.28 9.29
C ALA A 7 -3.75 6.82 8.78
N ALA A 8 -3.87 6.67 7.47
CA ALA A 8 -4.94 5.88 6.86
C ALA A 8 -4.50 4.42 6.71
N TRP A 9 -5.38 3.50 7.10
CA TRP A 9 -5.18 2.05 6.95
C TRP A 9 -5.82 1.56 5.66
N LEU A 10 -5.00 1.04 4.74
CA LEU A 10 -5.43 0.44 3.49
C LEU A 10 -5.21 -1.08 3.56
N THR A 11 -6.22 -1.86 3.20
CA THR A 11 -6.13 -3.32 3.12
C THR A 11 -6.07 -3.76 1.68
N LEU A 12 -5.02 -4.48 1.30
CA LEU A 12 -4.90 -5.06 -0.03
C LEU A 12 -5.61 -6.41 -0.10
N SER A 13 -6.84 -6.41 -0.61
CA SER A 13 -7.59 -7.64 -0.88
C SER A 13 -7.14 -8.27 -2.21
N VAL A 14 -5.87 -8.68 -2.29
CA VAL A 14 -5.37 -9.49 -3.40
C VAL A 14 -5.41 -10.95 -2.97
N HIS A 15 -6.12 -11.78 -3.71
CA HIS A 15 -6.11 -13.23 -3.51
C HIS A 15 -4.78 -13.78 -4.05
N SER A 16 -3.72 -13.68 -3.25
CA SER A 16 -2.45 -14.33 -3.55
C SER A 16 -2.66 -15.84 -3.42
N SER A 17 -2.78 -16.55 -4.55
CA SER A 17 -2.67 -18.00 -4.58
C SER A 17 -1.22 -18.40 -4.33
N GLY A 18 -0.76 -18.32 -3.08
CA GLY A 18 0.51 -18.87 -2.55
C GLY A 18 1.83 -18.41 -3.17
N ASP A 19 1.81 -17.74 -4.32
CA ASP A 19 2.96 -17.56 -5.23
C ASP A 19 3.11 -16.10 -5.69
N ALA A 20 2.46 -15.14 -5.02
CA ALA A 20 2.61 -13.72 -5.33
C ALA A 20 3.95 -13.15 -4.80
N VAL A 21 5.05 -13.82 -5.11
CA VAL A 21 6.41 -13.28 -4.95
C VAL A 21 6.49 -12.03 -5.82
N GLY A 22 6.44 -10.86 -5.18
CA GLY A 22 6.55 -9.56 -5.86
C GLY A 22 5.40 -8.59 -5.64
N LEU A 23 4.30 -8.98 -4.97
CA LEU A 23 3.20 -8.04 -4.68
C LEU A 23 3.68 -6.86 -3.82
N THR A 24 4.45 -7.14 -2.77
CA THR A 24 5.04 -6.11 -1.91
C THR A 24 5.97 -5.18 -2.68
N ALA A 25 6.79 -5.73 -3.59
CA ALA A 25 7.69 -4.95 -4.42
C ALA A 25 6.91 -4.05 -5.39
N ALA A 26 5.86 -4.58 -6.03
CA ALA A 26 5.05 -3.87 -7.01
C ALA A 26 4.36 -2.64 -6.40
N PHE A 27 3.66 -2.80 -5.27
CA PHE A 27 2.97 -1.66 -4.67
C PHE A 27 3.93 -0.68 -3.99
N SER A 28 5.02 -1.16 -3.38
CA SER A 28 6.00 -0.27 -2.72
C SER A 28 6.71 0.59 -3.75
N HIS A 29 7.04 0.02 -4.91
CA HIS A 29 7.61 0.77 -6.03
C HIS A 29 6.61 1.80 -6.59
N ALA A 30 5.36 1.39 -6.85
CA ALA A 30 4.34 2.31 -7.38
C ALA A 30 4.04 3.49 -6.44
N LEU A 31 3.98 3.25 -5.13
CA LEU A 31 3.80 4.31 -4.13
C LEU A 31 5.04 5.21 -4.02
N GLY A 32 6.24 4.63 -4.09
CA GLY A 32 7.50 5.38 -4.11
C GLY A 32 7.63 6.32 -5.32
N GLU A 33 7.29 5.86 -6.52
CA GLU A 33 7.25 6.68 -7.74
C GLU A 33 6.20 7.81 -7.66
N ALA A 34 5.17 7.62 -6.84
CA ALA A 34 4.12 8.60 -6.61
C ALA A 34 4.39 9.52 -5.40
N ASP A 35 5.61 9.53 -4.88
CA ASP A 35 6.05 10.30 -3.70
C ASP A 35 5.18 10.05 -2.45
N THR A 36 4.65 8.82 -2.33
CA THR A 36 3.79 8.42 -1.22
C THR A 36 4.53 7.50 -0.28
N SER A 37 4.93 8.01 0.89
CA SER A 37 5.51 7.16 1.93
C SER A 37 4.47 6.19 2.47
N CYS A 38 4.88 4.94 2.71
CA CYS A 38 4.01 3.93 3.27
C CYS A 38 4.75 2.96 4.19
N ASN A 39 4.08 2.52 5.26
CA ASN A 39 4.54 1.42 6.10
C ASN A 39 3.74 0.17 5.76
N VAL A 40 4.44 -0.94 5.53
CA VAL A 40 3.82 -2.22 5.20
C VAL A 40 3.71 -3.08 6.44
N LEU A 41 2.53 -3.61 6.68
CA LEU A 41 2.24 -4.62 7.69
C LEU A 41 1.88 -5.91 6.95
N ALA A 42 2.81 -6.86 6.96
CA ALA A 42 2.57 -8.17 6.36
C ALA A 42 1.55 -8.95 7.22
N GLY A 43 0.36 -9.19 6.68
CA GLY A 43 -0.64 -10.04 7.29
C GLY A 43 -0.56 -11.47 6.76
N CYS A 44 -1.07 -12.43 7.53
CA CYS A 44 -1.08 -13.85 7.13
C CYS A 44 -1.91 -14.12 5.86
N CYS A 45 -2.92 -13.28 5.60
CA CYS A 45 -3.81 -13.42 4.44
C CYS A 45 -3.72 -12.24 3.46
N HIS A 46 -3.42 -11.04 3.96
CA HIS A 46 -3.41 -9.79 3.20
C HIS A 46 -2.34 -8.85 3.73
N ASP A 47 -1.71 -8.10 2.83
CA ASP A 47 -0.86 -6.98 3.23
C ASP A 47 -1.73 -5.78 3.61
N HIS A 48 -1.36 -5.09 4.68
CA HIS A 48 -1.92 -3.81 5.05
C HIS A 48 -0.88 -2.71 4.86
N ILE A 49 -1.34 -1.57 4.36
CA ILE A 49 -0.49 -0.42 4.09
C ILE A 49 -1.00 0.75 4.93
N LEU A 50 -0.08 1.36 5.69
CA LEU A 50 -0.32 2.61 6.40
C LEU A 50 0.31 3.75 5.59
N VAL A 51 -0.50 4.75 5.25
CA VAL A 51 -0.06 6.00 4.60
C VAL A 51 -0.48 7.18 5.45
N ALA A 52 0.08 8.37 5.23
CA ALA A 52 -0.40 9.57 5.91
C ALA A 52 -1.88 9.81 5.59
N ALA A 53 -2.67 10.23 6.57
CA ALA A 53 -4.12 10.37 6.37
C ALA A 53 -4.48 11.35 5.23
N CYS A 54 -3.65 12.37 5.01
CA CYS A 54 -3.78 13.31 3.88
C CYS A 54 -3.57 12.65 2.51
N ASP A 55 -2.74 11.61 2.44
CA ASP A 55 -2.37 10.96 1.18
C ASP A 55 -3.28 9.78 0.84
N ARG A 56 -4.27 9.49 1.68
CA ARG A 56 -5.19 8.35 1.54
C ARG A 56 -5.74 8.20 0.12
N GLU A 57 -6.30 9.27 -0.43
CA GLU A 57 -6.97 9.22 -1.74
C GLU A 57 -5.96 9.10 -2.89
N HIS A 58 -4.81 9.75 -2.76
CA HIS A 58 -3.71 9.63 -3.71
C HIS A 58 -3.16 8.21 -3.74
N ALA A 59 -2.88 7.61 -2.57
CA ALA A 59 -2.43 6.24 -2.43
C ALA A 59 -3.44 5.24 -3.04
N ILE A 60 -4.74 5.41 -2.78
CA ILE A 60 -5.79 4.58 -3.38
C ILE A 60 -5.76 4.69 -4.91
N ASN A 61 -5.62 5.89 -5.46
CA ASN A 61 -5.56 6.11 -6.91
C ASN A 61 -4.31 5.47 -7.55
N VAL A 62 -3.16 5.50 -6.88
CA VAL A 62 -1.93 4.84 -7.33
C VAL A 62 -2.11 3.32 -7.34
N LEU A 63 -2.64 2.75 -6.26
CA LEU A 63 -2.90 1.31 -6.14
C LEU A 63 -3.93 0.81 -7.16
N HIS A 64 -4.97 1.61 -7.45
CA HIS A 64 -5.93 1.29 -8.50
C HIS A 64 -5.30 1.30 -9.90
N ARG A 65 -4.39 2.24 -10.19
CA ARG A 65 -3.65 2.28 -11.45
C ARG A 65 -2.73 1.07 -11.59
N LEU A 66 -2.03 0.69 -10.53
CA LEU A 66 -1.18 -0.50 -10.51
C LEU A 66 -1.98 -1.77 -10.87
N ARG A 67 -3.17 -1.94 -10.30
CA ARG A 67 -4.06 -3.07 -10.63
C ARG A 67 -4.58 -3.06 -12.07
N ALA A 68 -4.68 -1.89 -12.70
CA ALA A 68 -5.16 -1.75 -14.07
C ALA A 68 -4.04 -1.92 -15.13
N SER A 69 -2.78 -2.04 -14.69
CA SER A 69 -1.64 -2.28 -15.57
C SER A 69 -1.59 -3.78 -15.97
N PRO A 70 -1.35 -4.10 -17.26
CA PRO A 70 -1.38 -5.48 -17.78
C PRO A 70 -0.23 -6.35 -17.26
#